data_AF-A0A8H4REP0-F1
#
_entry.id   AF-A0A8H4REP0-F1
#
_cell.length_a   1.000
_cell.length_b   1.000
_cell.length_c   1.000
_cell.angle_alpha   90.00
_cell.angle_beta   90.00
_cell.angle_gamma   90.00
#
_symmetry.space_group_name_H-M   'P 1'
#
loop_
_entity.id
_entity.type
_entity.pdbx_description
1 polymer ?
#
loop_
_entity_poly.entity_id
_entity_poly.type
_entity_poly.pdbx_seq_one_letter_code
_entity_poly.pdbx_strand_id
1 'polypeptide(L)'
;MMDSREDLGINSEDKDRVHLKRSFACSPITTKGYTTTGTSSMDYRDWSVKNHTGHTSFNYIAALYGPSATNDTLLGLGDPVFENATYIYTNLKEVGPLYYNYGDAGYDIGLVFLEQNNKGQRPKLTRSLKTEFFDNSQGFNPVPELSIPNSTINLVFVSFSGAYLKPSDDLWLSAHKNTTMVSGESHFAKDGNIIYLMDNLLSVLACSEKFQLCNPFPDTGTTPQCITPLSVAQMSYIPDDELRQIFPRDNQIATIIALTTVAVYSSFISTMSGLDRPLLVENRVAGIKSLAPASDQWVLEAKTLFSIGLAGFQRLLLDYISGPSPQYVPYMLFANQSENDSNLQWLCVNHIIKRSDYTNFSTLAISLIFGLGFIVIGTSLCLETVVGSVRPKWGKEQWKQTT
;
A
#
# COMPACT_ATOMS: atom_id res chain seq x y z
N MET A 1 8.39 11.46 -8.55
CA MET A 1 7.38 11.59 -9.63
C MET A 1 7.56 10.36 -10.47
N MET A 2 6.48 9.64 -10.77
CA MET A 2 6.48 8.41 -11.56
C MET A 2 5.99 8.73 -12.97
N ASP A 3 6.71 8.24 -13.98
CA ASP A 3 6.38 8.38 -15.39
C ASP A 3 5.67 7.13 -15.91
N SER A 4 4.56 7.31 -16.63
CA SER A 4 3.79 6.20 -17.20
C SER A 4 4.62 5.28 -18.09
N ARG A 5 5.61 5.82 -18.83
CA ARG A 5 6.48 5.05 -19.71
C ARG A 5 7.71 4.52 -18.99
N GLU A 6 8.47 5.38 -18.34
CA GLU A 6 9.79 5.02 -17.79
C GLU A 6 9.68 4.17 -16.51
N ASP A 7 8.72 4.47 -15.64
CA ASP A 7 8.58 3.82 -14.33
C ASP A 7 7.49 2.73 -14.32
N LEU A 8 6.49 2.88 -15.18
CA LEU A 8 5.29 2.03 -15.18
C LEU A 8 5.12 1.19 -16.45
N GLY A 9 6.04 1.27 -17.42
CA GLY A 9 6.09 0.36 -18.55
C GLY A 9 5.02 0.56 -19.63
N ILE A 10 4.29 1.69 -19.65
CA ILE A 10 3.32 2.02 -20.70
C ILE A 10 4.07 2.67 -21.88
N ASN A 11 4.44 1.85 -22.86
CA ASN A 11 5.16 2.21 -24.09
C ASN A 11 4.32 3.09 -25.03
N SER A 12 4.16 4.33 -24.62
CA SER A 12 3.37 5.36 -25.29
C SER A 12 4.28 6.40 -25.96
N GLU A 13 3.75 7.09 -26.97
CA GLU A 13 4.41 8.28 -27.54
C GLU A 13 4.54 9.38 -26.47
N ASP A 14 5.49 10.30 -26.64
CA ASP A 14 5.73 11.35 -25.62
C ASP A 14 4.47 12.15 -25.28
N LYS A 15 3.64 12.44 -26.28
CA LYS A 15 2.38 13.18 -26.15
C LYS A 15 1.29 12.46 -25.33
N ASP A 16 1.42 11.14 -25.17
CA ASP A 16 0.44 10.29 -24.47
C ASP A 16 0.88 9.95 -23.04
N ARG A 17 2.05 10.44 -22.60
CA ARG A 17 2.59 10.19 -21.27
C ARG A 17 1.79 10.90 -20.19
N VAL A 18 1.77 10.30 -19.01
CA VAL A 18 1.16 10.82 -17.79
C VAL A 18 2.16 10.68 -16.65
N HIS A 19 2.30 11.71 -15.83
CA HIS A 19 3.08 11.66 -14.61
C HIS A 19 2.18 11.56 -13.40
N LEU A 20 2.54 10.69 -12.45
CA LEU A 20 1.88 10.55 -11.17
C LEU A 20 2.84 10.92 -10.04
N LYS A 21 2.41 11.81 -9.15
CA LYS A 21 3.13 12.12 -7.91
C LYS A 21 2.29 11.71 -6.72
N ARG A 22 2.76 10.71 -5.99
CA ARG A 22 2.27 10.34 -4.66
C ARG A 22 3.11 11.04 -3.60
N SER A 23 2.46 11.73 -2.66
CA SER A 23 3.12 12.41 -1.54
C SER A 23 2.56 11.88 -0.24
N PHE A 24 3.45 11.57 0.69
CA PHE A 24 3.12 10.95 1.97
C PHE A 24 3.90 11.66 3.08
N ALA A 25 3.21 12.15 4.10
CA ALA A 25 3.82 12.84 5.23
C ALA A 25 3.21 12.34 6.53
N CYS A 26 4.06 11.85 7.44
CA CYS A 26 3.63 11.33 8.73
C CYS A 26 4.32 12.06 9.87
N SER A 27 3.60 12.21 10.98
CA SER A 27 4.14 12.66 12.25
C SER A 27 3.41 11.97 13.40
N PRO A 28 4.12 11.55 14.46
CA PRO A 28 3.49 11.25 15.74
C PRO A 28 2.78 12.52 16.22
N ILE A 29 1.56 12.36 16.76
CA ILE A 29 0.78 13.48 17.30
C ILE A 29 0.49 13.29 18.79
N THR A 30 0.34 14.41 19.51
CA THR A 30 0.13 14.36 20.95
C THR A 30 -1.29 13.92 21.30
N THR A 31 -1.41 12.96 22.20
CA THR A 31 -2.68 12.50 22.78
C THR A 31 -3.11 13.32 23.99
N LYS A 32 -2.22 14.16 24.53
CA LYS A 32 -2.49 14.99 25.70
C LYS A 32 -3.49 16.09 25.31
N GLY A 33 -4.64 16.12 25.98
CA GLY A 33 -5.73 17.06 25.68
C GLY A 33 -6.67 16.58 24.57
N TYR A 34 -6.33 15.49 23.87
CA TYR A 34 -7.17 14.85 22.84
C TYR A 34 -7.61 13.44 23.23
N THR A 35 -7.47 13.07 24.50
CA THR A 35 -7.94 11.78 25.02
C THR A 35 -8.71 11.99 26.32
N THR A 36 -9.75 11.18 26.52
CA THR A 36 -10.48 11.10 27.78
C THR A 36 -10.61 9.64 28.20
N THR A 37 -10.60 9.41 29.52
CA THR A 37 -10.75 8.07 30.10
C THR A 37 -12.05 8.00 30.86
N GLY A 38 -12.78 6.92 30.71
CA GLY A 38 -14.05 6.73 31.40
C GLY A 38 -14.38 5.27 31.64
N THR A 39 -15.53 5.06 32.25
CA THR A 39 -16.11 3.75 32.46
C THR A 39 -17.48 3.75 31.82
N SER A 40 -17.73 2.80 30.93
CA SER A 40 -19.04 2.60 30.32
C SER A 40 -19.47 1.16 30.55
N SER A 41 -20.71 0.86 30.19
CA SER A 41 -21.24 -0.48 30.20
C SER A 41 -21.80 -0.86 28.84
N MET A 42 -21.72 -2.14 28.52
CA MET A 42 -22.43 -2.71 27.37
C MET A 42 -23.36 -3.82 27.84
N ASP A 43 -24.57 -3.81 27.28
CA ASP A 43 -25.48 -4.94 27.37
C ASP A 43 -25.20 -5.86 26.18
N TYR A 44 -24.99 -7.15 26.44
CA TYR A 44 -24.78 -8.15 25.40
C TYR A 44 -25.78 -9.29 25.54
N ARG A 45 -26.15 -9.88 24.40
CA ARG A 45 -26.93 -11.11 24.36
C ARG A 45 -25.99 -12.27 24.06
N ASP A 46 -25.90 -13.21 24.98
CA ASP A 46 -25.23 -14.48 24.74
C ASP A 46 -26.16 -15.37 23.91
N TRP A 47 -25.74 -15.69 22.69
CA TRP A 47 -26.50 -16.54 21.77
C TRP A 47 -26.31 -18.03 22.04
N SER A 48 -25.32 -18.42 22.85
CA SER A 48 -25.08 -19.80 23.27
C SER A 48 -26.02 -20.24 24.39
N VAL A 49 -26.56 -19.29 25.16
CA VAL A 49 -27.54 -19.53 26.23
C VAL A 49 -28.85 -18.84 25.87
N LYS A 50 -29.92 -19.61 25.61
CA LYS A 50 -31.25 -19.06 25.31
C LYS A 50 -31.66 -18.01 26.35
N ASN A 51 -31.93 -16.79 25.89
CA ASN A 51 -32.40 -15.65 26.67
C ASN A 51 -31.43 -15.12 27.74
N HIS A 52 -30.12 -15.40 27.65
CA HIS A 52 -29.16 -14.75 28.53
C HIS A 52 -28.77 -13.37 27.98
N THR A 53 -29.11 -12.33 28.75
CA THR A 53 -28.58 -10.98 28.58
C THR A 53 -27.61 -10.72 29.72
N GLY A 54 -26.37 -10.38 29.37
CA GLY A 54 -25.34 -9.99 30.32
C GLY A 54 -25.10 -8.49 30.27
N HIS A 55 -24.64 -7.94 31.38
CA HIS A 55 -24.18 -6.57 31.50
C HIS A 55 -22.71 -6.61 31.90
N THR A 56 -21.84 -5.93 31.15
CA THR A 56 -20.42 -5.84 31.50
C THR A 56 -19.97 -4.39 31.50
N SER A 57 -19.30 -3.98 32.57
CA SER A 57 -18.67 -2.68 32.69
C SER A 57 -17.25 -2.76 32.15
N PHE A 58 -16.82 -1.72 31.45
CA PHE A 58 -15.49 -1.64 30.87
C PHE A 58 -14.91 -0.23 31.00
N ASN A 59 -13.60 -0.18 31.09
CA ASN A 59 -12.82 1.05 31.05
C ASN A 59 -12.46 1.36 29.60
N TYR A 60 -12.52 2.63 29.24
CA TYR A 60 -12.15 3.08 27.91
C TYR A 60 -11.22 4.27 27.93
N ILE A 61 -10.49 4.44 26.81
CA ILE A 61 -9.77 5.64 26.44
C ILE A 61 -10.32 6.05 25.08
N ALA A 62 -11.01 7.18 25.03
CA ALA A 62 -11.54 7.75 23.80
C ALA A 62 -10.59 8.83 23.28
N ALA A 63 -10.16 8.71 22.02
CA ALA A 63 -9.42 9.75 21.31
C ALA A 63 -10.40 10.70 20.61
N LEU A 64 -10.18 12.00 20.75
CA LEU A 64 -11.09 13.09 20.37
C LEU A 64 -10.46 14.00 19.29
N TYR A 65 -9.98 13.40 18.20
CA TYR A 65 -9.45 14.14 17.04
C TYR A 65 -10.55 14.57 16.06
N GLY A 66 -11.82 14.37 16.44
CA GLY A 66 -12.97 14.60 15.60
C GLY A 66 -14.05 13.53 15.78
N PRO A 67 -15.34 13.87 15.66
CA PRO A 67 -16.41 12.88 15.76
C PRO A 67 -16.31 11.88 14.61
N SER A 68 -16.50 10.60 14.91
CA SER A 68 -16.70 9.57 13.88
C SER A 68 -17.95 9.89 13.06
N ALA A 69 -17.90 9.59 11.76
CA ALA A 69 -19.04 9.65 10.87
C ALA A 69 -20.03 8.49 11.13
N THR A 70 -19.59 7.44 11.83
CA THR A 70 -20.45 6.35 12.31
C THR A 70 -21.12 6.74 13.62
N ASN A 71 -22.43 6.56 13.70
CA ASN A 71 -23.15 6.71 14.97
C ASN A 71 -22.98 5.42 15.78
N ASP A 72 -21.96 5.39 16.64
CA ASP A 72 -21.54 4.22 17.42
C ASP A 72 -22.56 3.77 18.50
N THR A 73 -23.67 4.50 18.64
CA THR A 73 -24.85 4.06 19.42
C THR A 73 -25.38 2.68 18.98
N LEU A 74 -25.01 2.21 17.79
CA LEU A 74 -25.36 0.90 17.22
C LEU A 74 -24.76 -0.32 17.94
N LEU A 75 -23.77 -0.15 18.82
CA LEU A 75 -23.18 -1.23 19.62
C LEU A 75 -23.76 -1.34 21.05
N GLY A 76 -24.82 -0.61 21.37
CA GLY A 76 -25.40 -0.60 22.73
C GLY A 76 -24.56 0.19 23.74
N LEU A 77 -23.71 1.08 23.23
CA LEU A 77 -22.84 1.95 24.01
C LEU A 77 -23.55 3.29 24.24
N GLY A 78 -23.94 3.55 25.49
CA GLY A 78 -24.76 4.71 25.86
C GLY A 78 -23.99 5.94 26.38
N ASP A 79 -22.66 5.98 26.22
CA ASP A 79 -21.86 7.10 26.71
C ASP A 79 -21.83 8.26 25.69
N PRO A 80 -22.26 9.48 26.05
CA PRO A 80 -22.24 10.63 25.16
C PRO A 80 -20.82 11.02 24.68
N VAL A 81 -19.77 10.58 25.37
CA VAL A 81 -18.38 10.79 24.92
C VAL A 81 -18.12 10.12 23.57
N PHE A 82 -18.81 9.01 23.28
CA PHE A 82 -18.60 8.25 22.06
C PHE A 82 -19.11 8.98 20.81
N GLU A 83 -20.06 9.91 20.94
CA GLU A 83 -20.53 10.73 19.81
C GLU A 83 -19.42 11.63 19.24
N ASN A 84 -18.47 12.03 20.09
CA ASN A 84 -17.35 12.91 19.72
C ASN A 84 -16.02 12.15 19.59
N ALA A 85 -16.03 10.83 19.80
CA ALA A 85 -14.83 10.02 19.72
C ALA A 85 -14.47 9.69 18.27
N THR A 86 -13.18 9.82 17.96
CA THR A 86 -12.57 9.33 16.72
C THR A 86 -12.27 7.85 16.82
N TYR A 87 -11.79 7.41 17.98
CA TYR A 87 -11.39 6.04 18.25
C TYR A 87 -11.58 5.74 19.73
N ILE A 88 -12.03 4.53 20.05
CA ILE A 88 -12.26 4.09 21.43
C ILE A 88 -11.42 2.84 21.68
N TYR A 89 -10.42 2.97 22.55
CA TYR A 89 -9.70 1.85 23.10
C TYR A 89 -10.41 1.35 24.37
N THR A 90 -10.61 0.05 24.52
CA THR A 90 -11.28 -0.52 25.71
C THR A 90 -10.47 -1.64 26.33
N ASN A 91 -10.63 -1.84 27.64
CA ASN A 91 -10.05 -2.99 28.34
C ASN A 91 -10.85 -4.29 28.13
N LEU A 92 -11.90 -4.30 27.31
CA LEU A 92 -12.64 -5.52 26.98
C LEU A 92 -11.79 -6.57 26.26
N LYS A 93 -10.57 -6.21 25.82
CA LYS A 93 -9.54 -7.19 25.44
C LYS A 93 -9.28 -8.25 26.52
N GLU A 94 -9.48 -7.92 27.80
CA GLU A 94 -9.31 -8.84 28.93
C GLU A 94 -10.57 -9.68 29.21
N VAL A 95 -11.73 -9.33 28.62
CA VAL A 95 -13.04 -9.99 28.87
C VAL A 95 -13.66 -10.55 27.58
N GLY A 96 -12.96 -10.47 26.45
CA GLY A 96 -13.47 -10.85 25.13
C GLY A 96 -13.83 -12.35 25.04
N PRO A 97 -15.10 -12.73 24.88
CA PRO A 97 -15.46 -14.11 24.60
C PRO A 97 -14.90 -14.52 23.22
N LEU A 98 -13.94 -15.46 23.22
CA LEU A 98 -13.53 -16.43 22.15
C LEU A 98 -13.42 -16.00 20.67
N TYR A 99 -13.71 -14.75 20.29
CA TYR A 99 -13.89 -14.34 18.89
C TYR A 99 -13.21 -13.02 18.53
N TYR A 100 -12.40 -12.44 19.41
CA TYR A 100 -11.68 -11.17 19.15
C TYR A 100 -10.15 -11.27 19.22
N ASN A 101 -9.60 -12.45 19.50
CA ASN A 101 -8.15 -12.70 19.49
C ASN A 101 -7.84 -13.93 18.64
N TYR A 102 -8.03 -13.82 17.32
CA TYR A 102 -7.32 -14.68 16.38
C TYR A 102 -6.26 -13.84 15.67
N GLY A 103 -5.18 -13.58 16.43
CA GLY A 103 -3.98 -12.93 15.95
C GLY A 103 -3.04 -12.66 17.11
N ASP A 104 -1.99 -13.46 17.26
CA ASP A 104 -0.85 -13.27 18.18
C ASP A 104 -0.03 -12.01 17.82
N ALA A 105 -0.66 -10.83 17.72
CA ALA A 105 0.01 -9.56 17.51
C ALA A 105 0.21 -8.88 18.86
N GLY A 106 1.47 -8.56 19.20
CA GLY A 106 1.77 -7.83 20.44
C GLY A 106 1.18 -6.42 20.45
N TYR A 107 0.94 -5.84 19.26
CA TYR A 107 0.39 -4.52 19.05
C TYR A 107 -1.05 -4.59 18.56
N ASP A 108 -1.87 -3.67 19.05
CA ASP A 108 -3.19 -3.39 18.50
C ASP A 108 -3.12 -2.17 17.59
N ILE A 109 -3.77 -2.25 16.43
CA ILE A 109 -3.76 -1.16 15.46
C ILE A 109 -5.19 -0.82 15.07
N GLY A 110 -5.62 0.38 15.43
CA GLY A 110 -6.85 1.00 14.96
C GLY A 110 -6.55 1.99 13.83
N LEU A 111 -7.36 1.96 12.78
CA LEU A 111 -7.25 2.89 11.66
C LEU A 111 -8.55 3.67 11.52
N VAL A 112 -8.43 5.00 11.45
CA VAL A 112 -9.56 5.88 11.16
C VAL A 112 -9.12 6.87 10.08
N PHE A 113 -9.94 7.04 9.05
CA PHE A 113 -9.64 7.90 7.90
C PHE A 113 -10.74 8.95 7.69
N LEU A 114 -10.46 9.97 6.87
CA LEU A 114 -11.40 11.04 6.55
C LEU A 114 -11.84 10.97 5.10
N GLU A 115 -13.14 11.10 4.88
CA GLU A 115 -13.73 11.42 3.58
C GLU A 115 -14.85 12.45 3.78
N GLN A 116 -14.77 13.58 3.08
CA GLN A 116 -15.88 14.52 2.98
C GLN A 116 -16.84 14.06 1.91
N ASN A 117 -18.14 14.15 2.19
CA ASN A 117 -19.15 13.78 1.23
C ASN A 117 -20.26 14.82 1.08
N ASN A 118 -20.72 14.96 -0.17
CA ASN A 118 -21.92 15.72 -0.53
C ASN A 118 -23.18 15.00 -0.01
N LYS A 119 -24.13 15.79 0.50
CA LYS A 119 -25.35 15.35 1.22
C LYS A 119 -26.18 14.31 0.44
N GLY A 120 -26.66 13.23 1.11
CA GLY A 120 -27.98 12.70 0.73
C GLY A 120 -28.43 11.25 0.98
N GLN A 121 -27.71 10.31 1.62
CA GLN A 121 -28.26 8.93 1.80
C GLN A 121 -28.05 8.33 3.20
N ARG A 122 -29.01 7.46 3.61
CA ARG A 122 -29.08 6.84 4.94
C ARG A 122 -28.29 5.51 4.99
N PRO A 123 -27.58 5.19 6.09
CA PRO A 123 -26.78 3.97 6.21
C PRO A 123 -27.63 2.72 6.48
N LYS A 124 -27.21 1.58 5.93
CA LYS A 124 -27.83 0.25 6.09
C LYS A 124 -26.84 -0.68 6.78
N LEU A 125 -27.27 -1.33 7.87
CA LEU A 125 -26.40 -2.14 8.72
C LEU A 125 -26.12 -3.52 8.10
N THR A 126 -24.85 -3.83 7.80
CA THR A 126 -24.43 -5.20 7.46
C THR A 126 -23.10 -5.54 8.14
N ARG A 127 -23.05 -6.71 8.78
CA ARG A 127 -21.91 -7.26 9.50
C ARG A 127 -20.99 -8.05 8.56
N SER A 128 -19.75 -7.62 8.40
CA SER A 128 -18.61 -8.47 8.00
C SER A 128 -17.30 -7.76 8.29
N LEU A 129 -16.37 -8.44 8.97
CA LEU A 129 -14.94 -8.25 8.73
C LEU A 129 -14.70 -8.76 7.29
N LYS A 130 -14.98 -7.88 6.33
CA LYS A 130 -14.53 -7.94 4.96
C LYS A 130 -14.20 -6.51 4.62
N THR A 131 -12.95 -6.27 4.24
CA THR A 131 -12.50 -5.07 3.56
C THR A 131 -13.26 -4.95 2.23
N GLU A 132 -14.50 -4.49 2.29
CA GLU A 132 -15.24 -4.00 1.14
C GLU A 132 -14.97 -2.50 1.07
N PHE A 133 -14.01 -2.16 0.23
CA PHE A 133 -13.85 -0.82 -0.32
C PHE A 133 -15.16 -0.44 -1.00
N PHE A 134 -15.82 0.63 -0.56
CA PHE A 134 -16.53 1.65 -1.35
C PHE A 134 -17.39 2.54 -0.43
N ASP A 135 -17.36 3.84 -0.71
CA ASP A 135 -18.35 4.88 -0.36
C ASP A 135 -18.43 5.47 1.08
N ASN A 136 -17.87 6.69 1.23
CA ASN A 136 -18.68 7.90 1.40
C ASN A 136 -19.53 8.07 2.69
N SER A 137 -19.14 7.44 3.80
CA SER A 137 -19.75 7.68 5.13
C SER A 137 -18.96 7.14 6.32
N GLN A 138 -17.80 6.52 6.10
CA GLN A 138 -17.06 5.80 7.13
C GLN A 138 -15.74 6.53 7.36
N GLY A 139 -15.68 7.36 8.40
CA GLY A 139 -14.50 8.13 8.70
C GLY A 139 -14.68 8.97 9.95
N PHE A 140 -13.96 10.07 10.08
CA PHE A 140 -14.20 11.07 11.13
C PHE A 140 -14.37 12.48 10.53
N ASN A 141 -14.60 13.51 11.35
CA ASN A 141 -14.51 14.91 10.95
C ASN A 141 -13.35 15.55 11.71
N PRO A 142 -12.23 15.92 11.07
CA PRO A 142 -11.03 16.30 11.80
C PRO A 142 -11.23 17.60 12.56
N VAL A 143 -10.55 17.71 13.70
CA VAL A 143 -10.29 19.01 14.30
C VAL A 143 -9.55 19.93 13.30
N PRO A 144 -9.75 21.26 13.38
CA PRO A 144 -9.18 22.20 12.41
C PRO A 144 -7.67 22.05 12.19
N GLU A 145 -6.93 21.68 13.23
CA GLU A 145 -5.47 21.50 13.20
C GLU A 145 -5.03 20.31 12.34
N LEU A 146 -5.90 19.31 12.15
CA LEU A 146 -5.66 18.14 11.29
C LEU A 146 -6.32 18.29 9.91
N SER A 147 -7.06 19.37 9.66
CA SER A 147 -7.75 19.59 8.41
C SER A 147 -6.79 20.12 7.34
N ILE A 148 -6.27 19.21 6.51
CA ILE A 148 -5.41 19.55 5.37
C ILE A 148 -6.23 19.44 4.07
N PRO A 149 -6.37 20.51 3.29
CA PRO A 149 -7.15 20.47 2.05
C PRO A 149 -6.53 19.54 1.02
N ASN A 150 -7.42 18.87 0.27
CA ASN A 150 -7.09 17.91 -0.78
C ASN A 150 -6.05 16.85 -0.37
N SER A 151 -6.27 16.27 0.81
CA SER A 151 -5.52 15.10 1.27
C SER A 151 -6.41 14.15 2.04
N THR A 152 -6.02 12.89 2.04
CA THR A 152 -6.56 11.91 2.97
C THR A 152 -5.69 11.90 4.22
N ILE A 153 -6.29 12.16 5.38
CA ILE A 153 -5.63 11.98 6.67
C ILE A 153 -5.97 10.60 7.20
N ASN A 154 -4.93 9.87 7.59
CA ASN A 154 -5.02 8.58 8.23
C ASN A 154 -4.48 8.73 9.65
N LEU A 155 -5.25 8.31 10.64
CA LEU A 155 -4.79 8.18 12.02
C LEU A 155 -4.57 6.71 12.34
N VAL A 156 -3.34 6.39 12.73
CA VAL A 156 -2.93 5.05 13.17
C VAL A 156 -2.83 5.07 14.69
N PHE A 157 -3.78 4.44 15.34
CA PHE A 157 -3.85 4.27 16.79
C PHE A 157 -3.13 2.99 17.15
N VAL A 158 -2.07 3.09 17.94
CA VAL A 158 -1.31 1.93 18.41
C VAL A 158 -1.39 1.80 19.93
N SER A 159 -1.61 0.57 20.39
CA SER A 159 -1.42 0.19 21.78
C SER A 159 -0.58 -1.09 21.87
N PHE A 160 0.16 -1.25 22.96
CA PHE A 160 0.99 -2.43 23.20
C PHE A 160 0.62 -3.01 24.57
N SER A 161 0.21 -4.28 24.59
CA SER A 161 -0.17 -4.99 25.83
C SER A 161 1.03 -5.59 26.57
N GLY A 162 2.22 -5.55 25.96
CA GLY A 162 3.46 -6.04 26.54
C GLY A 162 4.32 -4.95 27.18
N ALA A 163 5.59 -5.27 27.38
CA ALA A 163 6.60 -4.34 27.88
C ALA A 163 7.93 -4.48 27.13
N TYR A 164 8.68 -3.39 27.07
CA TYR A 164 10.02 -3.38 26.49
C TYR A 164 11.08 -3.78 27.51
N LEU A 165 12.14 -4.43 27.03
CA LEU A 165 13.29 -4.80 27.86
C LEU A 165 14.21 -3.62 28.21
N LYS A 166 14.07 -2.50 27.49
CA LYS A 166 14.84 -1.26 27.65
C LYS A 166 13.92 -0.06 27.41
N PRO A 167 14.27 1.15 27.88
CA PRO A 167 13.50 2.34 27.55
C PRO A 167 13.54 2.61 26.04
N SER A 168 12.52 3.32 25.54
CA SER A 168 12.41 3.69 24.13
C SER A 168 12.17 5.19 23.99
N ASP A 169 13.11 5.85 23.31
CA ASP A 169 13.04 7.28 22.95
C ASP A 169 12.26 7.55 21.66
N ASP A 170 11.62 6.52 21.07
CA ASP A 170 10.82 6.69 19.86
C ASP A 170 9.61 7.60 20.12
N LEU A 171 9.37 8.59 19.25
CA LEU A 171 8.31 9.57 19.46
C LEU A 171 6.88 9.00 19.38
N TRP A 172 6.70 7.87 18.69
CA TRP A 172 5.40 7.20 18.57
C TRP A 172 5.27 6.04 19.56
N LEU A 173 6.33 5.26 19.76
CA LEU A 173 6.38 4.06 20.59
C LEU A 173 7.14 4.29 21.91
N SER A 174 7.09 5.53 22.42
CA SER A 174 7.83 5.99 23.60
C SER A 174 7.52 5.15 24.84
N ALA A 175 8.56 4.76 25.59
CA ALA A 175 8.41 3.95 26.79
C ALA A 175 9.51 4.22 27.83
N HIS A 176 9.13 4.89 28.91
CA HIS A 176 10.02 5.27 30.01
C HIS A 176 9.46 4.87 31.39
N LYS A 177 8.21 4.40 31.45
CA LYS A 177 7.57 3.94 32.68
C LYS A 177 8.13 2.58 33.09
N ASN A 178 9.03 2.56 34.07
CA ASN A 178 9.59 1.32 34.58
C ASN A 178 8.61 0.59 35.52
N THR A 179 8.62 -0.74 35.46
CA THR A 179 7.96 -1.60 36.44
C THR A 179 8.77 -2.87 36.62
N THR A 180 8.68 -3.49 37.79
CA THR A 180 9.39 -4.73 38.10
C THR A 180 8.45 -5.90 37.88
N MET A 181 8.78 -6.76 36.93
CA MET A 181 8.02 -7.99 36.72
C MET A 181 8.48 -9.03 37.74
N VAL A 182 7.63 -9.37 38.70
CA VAL A 182 7.88 -10.47 39.64
C VAL A 182 7.42 -11.76 38.97
N SER A 183 8.37 -12.61 38.53
CA SER A 183 8.03 -13.94 38.04
C SER A 183 7.54 -14.79 39.22
N GLY A 184 6.31 -15.30 39.14
CA GLY A 184 5.73 -16.18 40.16
C GLY A 184 6.59 -17.43 40.39
N GLU A 185 6.85 -17.72 41.66
CA GLU A 185 7.21 -19.02 42.24
C GLU A 185 8.10 -19.97 41.41
N SER A 186 9.24 -19.48 40.92
CA SER A 186 10.36 -20.39 40.67
C SER A 186 11.48 -20.06 41.63
N HIS A 187 11.98 -21.07 42.35
CA HIS A 187 13.13 -20.99 43.26
C HIS A 187 14.44 -20.49 42.59
N PHE A 188 14.39 -20.14 41.30
CA PHE A 188 15.51 -19.75 40.45
C PHE A 188 15.46 -18.30 39.92
N ALA A 189 14.43 -17.50 40.23
CA ALA A 189 14.36 -16.10 39.78
C ALA A 189 14.04 -15.15 40.96
N LYS A 190 15.08 -14.75 41.70
CA LYS A 190 15.00 -13.72 42.76
C LYS A 190 15.22 -12.29 42.25
N ASP A 191 15.61 -12.12 40.99
CA ASP A 191 15.85 -10.79 40.41
C ASP A 191 14.64 -10.38 39.57
N GLY A 192 13.87 -9.43 40.07
CA GLY A 192 12.81 -8.78 39.30
C GLY A 192 13.44 -8.06 38.11
N ASN A 193 13.16 -8.53 36.90
CA ASN A 193 13.61 -7.84 35.69
C ASN A 193 12.81 -6.54 35.55
N ILE A 194 13.53 -5.42 35.44
CA ILE A 194 12.92 -4.12 35.12
C ILE A 194 12.45 -4.17 33.67
N ILE A 195 11.18 -3.86 33.45
CA ILE A 195 10.56 -3.74 32.15
C ILE A 195 9.98 -2.33 31.99
N TYR A 196 9.78 -1.90 30.74
CA TYR A 196 9.36 -0.54 30.40
C TYR A 196 8.03 -0.58 29.66
N LEU A 197 7.03 0.10 30.20
CA LEU A 197 5.70 0.25 29.59
C LEU A 197 5.66 1.50 28.71
N MET A 198 4.78 1.49 27.72
CA MET A 198 4.53 2.68 26.90
C MET A 198 4.11 3.88 27.78
N ASP A 199 4.61 5.05 27.43
CA ASP A 199 4.32 6.29 28.17
C ASP A 199 2.84 6.65 28.08
N ASN A 200 2.22 6.39 26.94
CA ASN A 200 0.78 6.51 26.73
C ASN A 200 0.21 5.14 26.35
N LEU A 201 -0.91 4.75 26.95
CA LEU A 201 -1.60 3.50 26.62
C LEU A 201 -2.11 3.48 25.16
N LEU A 202 -2.35 4.66 24.60
CA LEU A 202 -2.73 4.89 23.23
C LEU A 202 -1.77 5.93 22.65
N SER A 203 -1.10 5.58 21.55
CA SER A 203 -0.25 6.50 20.80
C SER A 203 -0.74 6.62 19.36
N VAL A 204 -0.52 7.77 18.72
CA VAL A 204 -1.15 8.08 17.43
C VAL A 204 -0.14 8.62 16.44
N LEU A 205 -0.12 8.01 15.25
CA LEU A 205 0.62 8.48 14.08
C LEU A 205 -0.38 9.05 13.08
N ALA A 206 -0.24 10.33 12.73
CA ALA A 206 -1.03 10.96 11.70
C ALA A 206 -0.26 10.97 10.38
N CYS A 207 -0.88 10.51 9.31
CA CYS A 207 -0.30 10.46 7.98
C CYS A 207 -1.23 11.11 6.95
N SER A 208 -0.73 12.13 6.25
CA SER A 208 -1.43 12.74 5.12
C SER A 208 -0.94 12.14 3.80
N GLU A 209 -1.89 11.74 2.95
CA GLU A 209 -1.64 11.18 1.62
C GLU A 209 -2.27 12.07 0.54
N LYS A 210 -1.49 12.36 -0.52
CA LYS A 210 -1.90 13.17 -1.68
C LYS A 210 -1.43 12.53 -2.97
N PHE A 211 -2.23 12.64 -4.01
CA PHE A 211 -1.90 12.26 -5.38
C PHE A 211 -1.95 13.48 -6.28
N GLN A 212 -1.15 13.51 -7.34
CA GLN A 212 -1.19 14.58 -8.33
C GLN A 212 -0.86 13.99 -9.70
N LEU A 213 -1.72 14.25 -10.68
CA LEU A 213 -1.52 13.87 -12.07
C LEU A 213 -0.97 15.07 -12.84
N CYS A 214 -0.02 14.82 -13.74
CA CYS A 214 0.52 15.86 -14.60
C CYS A 214 0.65 15.37 -16.05
N ASN A 215 0.36 16.27 -16.98
CA ASN A 215 0.68 16.15 -18.38
C ASN A 215 2.08 16.75 -18.63
N PRO A 216 3.11 15.92 -18.89
CA PRO A 216 4.45 16.41 -19.19
C PRO A 216 4.57 17.11 -20.56
N PHE A 217 3.64 16.85 -21.49
CA PHE A 217 3.68 17.37 -22.86
C PHE A 217 2.31 17.95 -23.29
N PRO A 218 1.91 19.11 -22.74
CA PRO A 218 0.65 19.75 -23.13
C PRO A 218 0.71 20.36 -24.53
N ASP A 219 -0.42 20.36 -25.25
CA ASP A 219 -0.49 20.90 -26.62
C ASP A 219 -0.27 22.43 -26.68
N THR A 220 -0.47 23.13 -25.57
CA THR A 220 -0.45 24.59 -25.46
C THR A 220 0.89 25.17 -24.99
N GLY A 221 1.93 24.35 -24.75
CA GLY A 221 3.25 24.84 -24.36
C GLY A 221 4.26 23.76 -23.96
N THR A 222 5.46 24.18 -23.57
CA THR A 222 6.54 23.26 -23.13
C THR A 222 6.59 23.02 -21.62
N THR A 223 5.71 23.67 -20.85
CA THR A 223 5.68 23.54 -19.39
C THR A 223 4.68 22.46 -18.96
N PRO A 224 5.09 21.47 -18.13
CA PRO A 224 4.18 20.47 -17.60
C PRO A 224 2.97 21.09 -16.90
N GLN A 225 1.77 20.60 -17.20
CA GLN A 225 0.53 21.03 -16.55
C GLN A 225 0.07 19.94 -15.57
N CYS A 226 -0.35 20.33 -14.38
CA CYS A 226 -0.77 19.40 -13.34
C CYS A 226 -2.16 19.77 -12.84
N ILE A 227 -2.93 18.75 -12.48
CA ILE A 227 -4.13 18.96 -11.66
C ILE A 227 -3.73 19.41 -10.25
N THR A 228 -4.69 20.00 -9.54
CA THR A 228 -4.55 20.23 -8.10
C THR A 228 -4.30 18.88 -7.41
N PRO A 229 -3.45 18.81 -6.37
CA PRO A 229 -3.32 17.58 -5.59
C PRO A 229 -4.69 17.09 -5.12
N LEU A 230 -4.87 15.78 -5.11
CA LEU A 230 -6.10 15.08 -4.79
C LEU A 230 -5.90 14.18 -3.56
N SER A 231 -6.96 14.01 -2.77
CA SER A 231 -7.08 12.95 -1.78
C SER A 231 -7.27 11.57 -2.44
N VAL A 232 -7.18 10.49 -1.67
CA VAL A 232 -7.48 9.12 -2.15
C VAL A 232 -8.92 9.04 -2.67
N ALA A 233 -9.88 9.67 -1.98
CA ALA A 233 -11.29 9.72 -2.37
C ALA A 233 -11.49 10.47 -3.70
N GLN A 234 -10.86 11.64 -3.83
CA GLN A 234 -10.92 12.43 -5.06
C GLN A 234 -10.25 11.72 -6.24
N MET A 235 -9.29 10.82 -6.01
CA MET A 235 -8.74 9.98 -7.06
C MET A 235 -9.75 8.96 -7.61
N SER A 236 -10.70 8.49 -6.79
CA SER A 236 -11.74 7.54 -7.25
C SER A 236 -12.72 8.16 -8.25
N TYR A 237 -12.88 9.48 -8.24
CA TYR A 237 -13.77 10.20 -9.13
C TYR A 237 -13.25 11.61 -9.42
N ILE A 238 -12.68 11.78 -10.62
CA ILE A 238 -12.27 13.08 -11.13
C ILE A 238 -13.25 13.43 -12.28
N PRO A 239 -13.88 14.62 -12.27
CA PRO A 239 -14.77 15.03 -13.35
C PRO A 239 -14.08 15.01 -14.71
N ASP A 240 -14.76 14.43 -15.71
CA ASP A 240 -14.22 14.28 -17.08
C ASP A 240 -13.84 15.63 -17.72
N ASP A 241 -14.57 16.70 -17.40
CA ASP A 241 -14.32 18.05 -17.92
C ASP A 241 -13.02 18.65 -17.36
N GLU A 242 -12.69 18.40 -16.09
CA GLU A 242 -11.42 18.82 -15.49
C GLU A 242 -10.25 18.00 -16.07
N LEU A 243 -10.44 16.67 -16.21
CA LEU A 243 -9.42 15.81 -16.80
C LEU A 243 -9.11 16.20 -18.24
N ARG A 244 -10.13 16.40 -19.08
CA ARG A 244 -9.94 16.69 -20.51
C ARG A 244 -9.33 18.06 -20.80
N GLN A 245 -9.39 19.01 -19.85
CA GLN A 245 -8.71 20.30 -19.98
C GLN A 245 -7.18 20.14 -19.95
N ILE A 246 -6.66 19.20 -19.16
CA ILE A 246 -5.21 18.97 -18.99
C ILE A 246 -4.73 17.79 -19.85
N PHE A 247 -5.59 16.79 -20.05
CA PHE A 247 -5.32 15.55 -20.77
C PHE A 247 -6.31 15.40 -21.94
N PRO A 248 -6.07 16.08 -23.08
CA PRO A 248 -7.02 16.12 -24.18
C PRO A 248 -7.12 14.79 -24.96
N ARG A 249 -6.17 13.85 -24.77
CA ARG A 249 -6.05 12.62 -25.55
C ARG A 249 -6.69 11.44 -24.83
N ASP A 250 -7.45 10.62 -25.57
CA ASP A 250 -8.14 9.46 -24.98
C ASP A 250 -7.16 8.42 -24.40
N ASN A 251 -5.97 8.27 -24.98
CA ASN A 251 -4.88 7.42 -24.46
C ASN A 251 -4.41 7.85 -23.06
N GLN A 252 -4.34 9.16 -22.81
CA GLN A 252 -3.99 9.71 -21.50
C GLN A 252 -5.11 9.42 -20.50
N ILE A 253 -6.37 9.56 -20.90
CA ILE A 253 -7.52 9.24 -20.06
C ILE A 253 -7.53 7.76 -19.68
N ALA A 254 -7.28 6.85 -20.62
CA ALA A 254 -7.18 5.41 -20.35
C ALA A 254 -6.08 5.10 -19.31
N THR A 255 -4.93 5.74 -19.47
CA THR A 255 -3.81 5.63 -18.52
C THR A 255 -4.21 6.17 -17.15
N ILE A 256 -4.85 7.34 -17.09
CA ILE A 256 -5.28 7.97 -15.83
C ILE A 256 -6.27 7.07 -15.09
N ILE A 257 -7.27 6.50 -15.78
CA ILE A 257 -8.25 5.60 -15.17
C ILE A 257 -7.57 4.38 -14.53
N ALA A 258 -6.58 3.79 -15.22
CA ALA A 258 -5.80 2.69 -14.65
C ALA A 258 -5.00 3.14 -13.43
N LEU A 259 -4.31 4.29 -13.52
CA LEU A 259 -3.50 4.84 -12.42
C LEU A 259 -4.34 5.21 -11.21
N THR A 260 -5.52 5.80 -11.40
CA THR A 260 -6.41 6.22 -10.30
C THR A 260 -7.01 5.01 -9.60
N THR A 261 -7.50 4.02 -10.36
CA THR A 261 -8.00 2.76 -9.82
C THR A 261 -6.93 2.09 -8.94
N VAL A 262 -5.71 1.95 -9.47
CA VAL A 262 -4.60 1.32 -8.76
C VAL A 262 -4.13 2.16 -7.56
N ALA A 263 -4.13 3.49 -7.66
CA ALA A 263 -3.77 4.38 -6.56
C ALA A 263 -4.67 4.19 -5.33
N VAL A 264 -5.98 4.01 -5.54
CA VAL A 264 -6.95 3.79 -4.45
C VAL A 264 -6.68 2.45 -3.76
N TYR A 265 -6.49 1.38 -4.52
CA TYR A 265 -6.21 0.04 -3.96
C TYR A 265 -4.81 -0.11 -3.34
N SER A 266 -3.88 0.79 -3.67
CA SER A 266 -2.53 0.84 -3.09
C SER A 266 -2.34 2.01 -2.11
N SER A 267 -3.41 2.69 -1.73
CA SER A 267 -3.39 3.78 -0.74
C SER A 267 -2.88 3.28 0.62
N PHE A 268 -2.56 4.21 1.51
CA PHE A 268 -2.00 3.87 2.82
C PHE A 268 -2.94 2.95 3.62
N ILE A 269 -4.23 3.28 3.64
CA ILE A 269 -5.24 2.49 4.35
C ILE A 269 -5.36 1.08 3.77
N SER A 270 -5.35 0.95 2.44
CA SER A 270 -5.41 -0.35 1.75
C SER A 270 -4.19 -1.19 2.04
N THR A 271 -3.02 -0.57 2.04
CA THR A 271 -1.76 -1.22 2.35
C THR A 271 -1.78 -1.75 3.79
N MET A 272 -2.14 -0.91 4.76
CA MET A 272 -2.17 -1.30 6.16
C MET A 272 -3.20 -2.39 6.45
N SER A 273 -4.38 -2.31 5.84
CA SER A 273 -5.48 -3.28 6.04
C SER A 273 -5.22 -4.63 5.37
N GLY A 274 -4.35 -4.67 4.36
CA GLY A 274 -3.97 -5.89 3.64
C GLY A 274 -2.80 -6.66 4.27
N LEU A 275 -2.17 -6.13 5.32
CA LEU A 275 -1.02 -6.74 5.99
C LEU A 275 -1.44 -7.40 7.30
N ASP A 276 -1.06 -8.66 7.48
CA ASP A 276 -1.27 -9.38 8.76
C ASP A 276 -0.50 -8.75 9.92
N ARG A 277 0.70 -8.24 9.63
CA ARG A 277 1.64 -7.63 10.58
C ARG A 277 2.23 -6.36 9.98
N PRO A 278 1.53 -5.22 10.07
CA PRO A 278 1.91 -4.05 9.30
C PRO A 278 3.11 -3.29 9.89
N LEU A 279 3.47 -3.50 11.16
CA LEU A 279 4.60 -2.82 11.79
C LEU A 279 5.84 -3.72 11.86
N LEU A 280 7.00 -3.16 11.50
CA LEU A 280 8.30 -3.81 11.67
C LEU A 280 8.58 -4.18 13.13
N VAL A 281 8.13 -3.34 14.07
CA VAL A 281 8.34 -3.56 15.51
C VAL A 281 7.66 -4.83 16.03
N GLU A 282 6.61 -5.32 15.35
CA GLU A 282 5.94 -6.57 15.74
C GLU A 282 6.87 -7.78 15.63
N ASN A 283 7.81 -7.76 14.70
CA ASN A 283 8.80 -8.84 14.54
C ASN A 283 9.83 -8.89 15.69
N ARG A 284 9.79 -7.92 16.61
CA ARG A 284 10.65 -7.87 17.82
C ARG A 284 9.94 -8.37 19.07
N VAL A 285 8.67 -8.73 18.97
CA VAL A 285 7.85 -9.21 20.09
C VAL A 285 8.05 -10.71 20.29
N ALA A 286 8.28 -11.11 21.54
CA ALA A 286 8.32 -12.50 21.99
C ALA A 286 7.42 -12.64 23.23
N GLY A 287 6.20 -13.16 23.03
CA GLY A 287 5.17 -13.19 24.06
C GLY A 287 4.77 -11.77 24.48
N ILE A 288 4.83 -11.46 25.78
CA ILE A 288 4.51 -10.13 26.32
C ILE A 288 5.73 -9.19 26.41
N LYS A 289 6.88 -9.59 25.87
CA LYS A 289 8.11 -8.81 25.93
C LYS A 289 8.55 -8.42 24.51
N SER A 290 9.09 -7.23 24.36
CA SER A 290 9.67 -6.77 23.10
C SER A 290 11.06 -6.16 23.33
N LEU A 291 11.92 -6.25 22.31
CA LEU A 291 13.12 -5.41 22.28
C LEU A 291 12.69 -3.95 22.14
N ALA A 292 13.44 -3.04 22.77
CA ALA A 292 13.16 -1.62 22.60
C ALA A 292 13.24 -1.23 21.11
N PRO A 293 12.26 -0.48 20.60
CA PRO A 293 12.33 0.17 19.29
C PRO A 293 13.59 1.03 19.17
N ALA A 294 14.07 1.21 17.94
CA ALA A 294 15.04 2.27 17.68
C ALA A 294 14.41 3.64 17.94
N SER A 295 15.20 4.68 18.23
CA SER A 295 14.69 6.04 18.48
C SER A 295 13.97 6.66 17.28
N ASP A 296 14.22 6.14 16.08
CA ASP A 296 13.61 6.53 14.81
C ASP A 296 12.71 5.43 14.21
N GLN A 297 12.24 4.49 15.05
CA GLN A 297 11.39 3.39 14.60
C GLN A 297 10.17 3.90 13.83
N TRP A 298 9.47 4.94 14.31
CA TRP A 298 8.30 5.50 13.61
C TRP A 298 8.62 5.97 12.19
N VAL A 299 9.84 6.46 11.94
CA VAL A 299 10.31 6.87 10.60
C VAL A 299 10.51 5.63 9.73
N LEU A 300 11.08 4.56 10.29
CA LEU A 300 11.26 3.28 9.60
C LEU A 300 9.92 2.64 9.26
N GLU A 301 8.93 2.70 10.15
CA GLU A 301 7.57 2.23 9.90
C GLU A 301 6.94 3.02 8.75
N ALA A 302 6.94 4.35 8.81
CA ALA A 302 6.35 5.19 7.77
C ALA A 302 7.01 4.97 6.39
N LYS A 303 8.34 4.85 6.35
CA LYS A 303 9.09 4.54 5.11
C LYS A 303 8.74 3.17 4.55
N THR A 304 8.63 2.18 5.42
CA THR A 304 8.29 0.81 5.04
C THR A 304 6.89 0.74 4.46
N LEU A 305 5.91 1.31 5.15
CA LEU A 305 4.51 1.32 4.70
C LEU A 305 4.35 2.05 3.36
N PHE A 306 5.03 3.18 3.17
CA PHE A 306 5.06 3.88 1.88
C PHE A 306 5.70 3.02 0.77
N SER A 307 6.80 2.33 1.08
CA SER A 307 7.50 1.46 0.12
C SER A 307 6.66 0.25 -0.28
N ILE A 308 5.97 -0.37 0.68
CA ILE A 308 5.01 -1.45 0.42
C ILE A 308 3.87 -0.93 -0.45
N GLY A 309 3.33 0.25 -0.15
CA GLY A 309 2.30 0.89 -0.96
C GLY A 309 2.75 1.17 -2.40
N LEU A 310 4.00 1.58 -2.62
CA LEU A 310 4.55 1.76 -3.98
C LEU A 310 4.77 0.43 -4.71
N ALA A 311 5.28 -0.60 -4.02
CA ALA A 311 5.41 -1.93 -4.61
C ALA A 311 4.04 -2.52 -4.96
N GLY A 312 3.05 -2.32 -4.09
CA GLY A 312 1.65 -2.66 -4.32
C GLY A 312 1.07 -1.93 -5.53
N PHE A 313 1.35 -0.62 -5.66
CA PHE A 313 0.96 0.16 -6.84
C PHE A 313 1.51 -0.45 -8.14
N GLN A 314 2.81 -0.74 -8.20
CA GLN A 314 3.43 -1.33 -9.40
C GLN A 314 2.84 -2.72 -9.72
N ARG A 315 2.61 -3.55 -8.70
CA ARG A 315 2.02 -4.88 -8.88
C ARG A 315 0.56 -4.82 -9.34
N LEU A 316 -0.25 -3.95 -8.73
CA LEU A 316 -1.66 -3.83 -9.06
C LEU A 316 -1.89 -3.25 -10.45
N LEU A 317 -0.98 -2.37 -10.94
CA LEU A 317 -1.03 -1.90 -12.32
C LEU A 317 -0.76 -3.05 -13.31
N LEU A 318 0.19 -3.93 -12.99
CA LEU A 318 0.42 -5.14 -13.77
C LEU A 318 -0.82 -6.04 -13.77
N ASP A 319 -1.39 -6.30 -12.59
CA ASP A 319 -2.58 -7.16 -12.44
C ASP A 319 -3.81 -6.57 -13.18
N TYR A 320 -3.95 -5.24 -13.20
CA TYR A 320 -4.99 -4.52 -13.95
C TYR A 320 -4.92 -4.82 -15.45
N ILE A 321 -3.71 -4.91 -16.01
CA ILE A 321 -3.50 -5.08 -17.45
C ILE A 321 -3.44 -6.56 -17.85
N SER A 322 -2.84 -7.42 -17.03
CA SER A 322 -2.75 -8.85 -17.32
C SER A 322 -4.06 -9.60 -17.09
N GLY A 323 -4.94 -9.06 -16.25
CA GLY A 323 -6.10 -9.77 -15.74
C GLY A 323 -5.71 -10.90 -14.78
N PRO A 324 -6.68 -11.65 -14.25
CA PRO A 324 -6.44 -12.70 -13.28
C PRO A 324 -5.86 -13.96 -13.93
N SER A 325 -5.34 -14.88 -13.10
CA SER A 325 -4.87 -16.19 -13.55
C SER A 325 -5.96 -16.94 -14.35
N PRO A 326 -5.61 -17.73 -15.39
CA PRO A 326 -6.56 -18.45 -16.24
C PRO A 326 -7.62 -19.28 -15.48
N GLN A 327 -7.28 -19.79 -14.29
CA GLN A 327 -8.20 -20.52 -13.42
C GLN A 327 -9.40 -19.70 -12.93
N TYR A 328 -9.28 -18.37 -12.90
CA TYR A 328 -10.31 -17.45 -12.42
C TYR A 328 -11.13 -16.81 -13.54
N VAL A 329 -10.66 -16.90 -14.79
CA VAL A 329 -11.35 -16.35 -15.97
C VAL A 329 -12.81 -16.81 -16.10
N PRO A 330 -13.18 -18.09 -15.84
CA PRO A 330 -14.58 -18.53 -15.92
C PRO A 330 -15.52 -17.86 -14.91
N TYR A 331 -14.97 -17.27 -13.84
CA TYR A 331 -15.75 -16.60 -12.80
C TYR A 331 -15.82 -15.08 -13.00
N MET A 332 -15.20 -14.54 -14.06
CA MET A 332 -15.30 -13.12 -14.38
C MET A 332 -16.62 -12.85 -15.10
N LEU A 333 -17.41 -11.92 -14.53
CA LEU A 333 -18.64 -11.43 -15.15
C LEU A 333 -18.38 -10.64 -16.44
N PHE A 334 -17.17 -10.08 -16.57
CA PHE A 334 -16.75 -9.26 -17.70
C PHE A 334 -15.38 -9.72 -18.22
N ALA A 335 -15.33 -10.94 -18.78
CA ALA A 335 -14.17 -11.35 -19.56
C ALA A 335 -14.08 -10.52 -20.85
N ASN A 336 -12.85 -10.31 -21.36
CA ASN A 336 -12.56 -9.63 -22.63
C ASN A 336 -13.06 -8.17 -22.74
N GLN A 337 -13.05 -7.39 -21.65
CA GLN A 337 -13.43 -5.97 -21.72
C GLN A 337 -12.64 -5.17 -22.77
N SER A 338 -11.37 -5.53 -23.00
CA SER A 338 -10.52 -4.90 -24.00
C SER A 338 -10.98 -5.14 -25.45
N GLU A 339 -11.85 -6.11 -25.73
CA GLU A 339 -12.41 -6.30 -27.08
C GLU A 339 -13.49 -5.25 -27.41
N ASN A 340 -14.13 -4.70 -26.39
CA ASN A 340 -15.22 -3.72 -26.53
C ASN A 340 -14.77 -2.27 -26.28
N ASP A 341 -13.59 -2.06 -25.69
CA ASP A 341 -13.03 -0.76 -25.36
C ASP A 341 -11.67 -0.56 -26.05
N SER A 342 -11.66 0.30 -27.08
CA SER A 342 -10.46 0.60 -27.86
C SER A 342 -9.34 1.25 -27.04
N ASN A 343 -9.70 2.01 -26.00
CA ASN A 343 -8.74 2.70 -25.15
C ASN A 343 -8.06 1.71 -24.19
N LEU A 344 -8.84 0.81 -23.62
CA LEU A 344 -8.31 -0.30 -22.82
C LEU A 344 -7.45 -1.23 -23.67
N GLN A 345 -7.89 -1.53 -24.90
CA GLN A 345 -7.10 -2.32 -25.85
C GLN A 345 -5.75 -1.66 -26.15
N TRP A 346 -5.74 -0.35 -26.39
CA TRP A 346 -4.52 0.41 -26.58
C TRP A 346 -3.59 0.31 -25.36
N LEU A 347 -4.13 0.46 -24.15
CA LEU A 347 -3.34 0.36 -22.91
C LEU A 347 -2.72 -1.04 -22.77
N CYS A 348 -3.49 -2.10 -23.04
CA CYS A 348 -3.02 -3.49 -22.97
C CYS A 348 -1.90 -3.78 -23.99
N VAL A 349 -2.03 -3.30 -25.24
CA VAL A 349 -1.03 -3.54 -26.30
C VAL A 349 0.26 -2.77 -26.05
N ASN A 350 0.18 -1.61 -25.40
CA ASN A 350 1.33 -0.76 -25.13
C ASN A 350 1.98 -1.02 -23.76
N HIS A 351 1.53 -1.98 -22.97
CA HIS A 351 2.16 -2.28 -21.69
C HIS A 351 3.30 -3.30 -21.85
N ILE A 352 4.51 -2.92 -21.43
CA ILE A 352 5.68 -3.79 -21.45
C ILE A 352 5.79 -4.49 -20.09
N ILE A 353 5.61 -5.80 -20.11
CA ILE A 353 5.71 -6.65 -18.92
C ILE A 353 6.97 -7.51 -19.02
N LYS A 354 7.79 -7.49 -17.96
CA LYS A 354 8.88 -8.46 -17.83
C LYS A 354 8.33 -9.79 -17.34
N ARG A 355 8.35 -10.78 -18.22
CA ARG A 355 7.93 -12.15 -17.95
C ARG A 355 9.15 -13.05 -17.78
N SER A 356 9.14 -13.92 -16.77
CA SER A 356 10.25 -14.87 -16.53
C SER A 356 10.14 -16.12 -17.40
N ASP A 357 8.97 -16.39 -17.95
CA ASP A 357 8.66 -17.54 -18.80
C ASP A 357 8.91 -17.28 -20.31
N TYR A 358 9.16 -16.02 -20.68
CA TYR A 358 9.50 -15.63 -22.05
C TYR A 358 10.81 -14.83 -22.06
N THR A 359 11.73 -15.20 -22.96
CA THR A 359 12.96 -14.43 -23.21
C THR A 359 12.86 -13.78 -24.58
N ASN A 360 12.85 -12.45 -24.61
CA ASN A 360 12.86 -11.69 -25.86
C ASN A 360 14.32 -11.58 -26.34
N PHE A 361 14.65 -12.33 -27.39
CA PHE A 361 15.93 -12.17 -28.09
C PHE A 361 15.77 -11.21 -29.27
N SER A 362 16.76 -10.36 -29.50
CA SER A 362 16.84 -9.61 -30.76
C SER A 362 17.14 -10.59 -31.89
N THR A 363 16.10 -10.95 -32.66
CA THR A 363 16.21 -11.82 -33.83
C THR A 363 17.17 -11.26 -34.87
N LEU A 364 17.26 -9.93 -34.97
CA LEU A 364 18.23 -9.23 -35.80
C LEU A 364 19.67 -9.44 -35.33
N ALA A 365 19.92 -9.35 -34.02
CA ALA A 365 21.27 -9.56 -33.48
C ALA A 365 21.70 -11.02 -33.68
N ILE A 366 20.80 -11.97 -33.41
CA ILE A 366 21.03 -13.40 -33.63
C ILE A 366 21.30 -13.67 -35.13
N SER A 367 20.48 -13.13 -36.03
CA SER A 367 20.64 -13.35 -37.46
C SER A 367 21.94 -12.75 -38.00
N LEU A 368 22.39 -11.60 -37.50
CA LEU A 368 23.68 -11.01 -37.85
C LEU A 368 24.86 -11.86 -37.37
N ILE A 369 24.82 -12.36 -36.13
CA ILE A 369 25.88 -13.21 -35.58
C ILE A 369 26.01 -14.51 -36.39
N PHE A 370 24.90 -15.21 -36.61
CA PHE A 370 24.92 -16.46 -37.36
C PHE A 370 25.19 -16.23 -38.85
N GLY A 371 24.64 -15.17 -39.45
CA GLY A 371 24.86 -14.82 -40.85
C GLY A 371 26.30 -14.46 -41.14
N LEU A 372 26.91 -13.55 -40.36
CA LEU A 372 28.32 -13.18 -40.52
C LEU A 372 29.23 -14.36 -40.18
N GLY A 373 28.92 -15.14 -39.14
CA GLY A 373 29.66 -16.36 -38.81
C GLY A 373 29.67 -17.37 -39.95
N PHE A 374 28.52 -17.59 -40.59
CA PHE A 374 28.41 -18.49 -41.74
C PHE A 374 29.22 -17.99 -42.95
N ILE A 375 29.23 -16.68 -43.21
CA ILE A 375 30.06 -16.09 -44.28
C ILE A 375 31.55 -16.30 -44.01
N VAL A 376 32.02 -16.08 -42.77
CA VAL A 376 33.43 -16.27 -42.39
C VAL A 376 33.83 -17.75 -42.55
N ILE A 377 33.01 -18.67 -42.07
CA ILE A 377 33.28 -20.12 -42.19
C ILE A 377 33.26 -20.53 -43.67
N GLY A 378 32.26 -20.08 -44.44
CA GLY A 378 32.14 -20.37 -45.86
C GLY A 378 33.34 -19.86 -46.67
N THR A 379 33.77 -18.62 -46.42
CA THR A 379 34.96 -18.06 -47.08
C THR A 379 36.23 -18.84 -46.73
N SER A 380 36.41 -19.24 -45.46
CA SER A 380 37.55 -20.06 -45.04
C SER A 380 37.60 -21.42 -45.74
N LEU A 381 36.46 -22.11 -45.85
CA LEU A 381 36.36 -23.42 -46.50
C LEU A 381 36.53 -23.33 -48.02
N CYS A 382 36.01 -22.27 -48.65
CA CYS A 382 36.17 -22.06 -50.08
C CYS A 382 37.57 -21.53 -50.44
N LEU A 383 38.30 -20.93 -49.51
CA LEU A 383 39.62 -20.34 -49.77
C LEU A 383 40.61 -21.38 -50.32
N GLU A 384 40.68 -22.57 -49.71
CA GLU A 384 41.59 -23.63 -50.15
C GLU A 384 41.24 -24.14 -51.55
N THR A 385 39.95 -24.34 -51.82
CA THR A 385 39.47 -24.81 -53.13
C THR A 385 39.69 -23.77 -54.23
N VAL A 386 39.46 -22.48 -53.93
CA VAL A 386 39.68 -21.36 -54.86
C VAL A 386 41.17 -21.17 -55.10
N VAL A 387 42.00 -21.11 -54.05
CA VAL A 387 43.46 -21.00 -54.17
C VAL A 387 44.01 -22.22 -54.92
N GLY A 388 43.57 -23.43 -54.59
CA GLY A 388 43.95 -24.67 -55.28
C GLY A 388 43.54 -24.72 -56.75
N SER A 389 42.44 -24.07 -57.13
CA SER A 389 41.96 -24.00 -58.53
C SER A 389 42.58 -22.86 -59.33
N VAL A 390 43.04 -21.79 -58.66
CA VAL A 390 43.69 -20.63 -59.28
C VAL A 390 45.21 -20.84 -59.41
N ARG A 391 45.84 -21.58 -58.47
CA ARG A 391 47.29 -21.91 -58.50
C ARG A 391 47.77 -22.53 -59.82
N PRO A 392 47.03 -23.45 -60.47
CA PRO A 392 47.44 -24.03 -61.76
C PRO A 392 47.29 -23.08 -62.94
N LYS A 393 46.44 -22.04 -62.83
CA LYS A 393 46.17 -21.07 -63.91
C LYS A 393 47.11 -19.87 -63.91
N TRP A 394 47.80 -19.58 -62.80
CA TRP A 394 48.67 -18.40 -62.67
C TRP A 394 50.18 -18.64 -62.58
N GLY A 395 50.67 -19.88 -62.68
CA GLY A 395 52.11 -20.06 -62.87
C GLY A 395 52.61 -21.49 -62.84
N LYS A 396 53.00 -21.99 -64.02
CA LYS A 396 54.20 -22.80 -64.16
C LYS A 396 55.40 -21.88 -63.88
N GLU A 397 55.74 -21.61 -62.63
CA GLU A 397 57.08 -21.15 -62.28
C GLU A 397 57.61 -21.90 -61.05
N GLN A 398 58.92 -22.11 -61.10
CA GLN A 398 59.68 -23.18 -60.49
C GLN A 398 59.83 -23.01 -58.98
N TRP A 399 59.54 -24.06 -58.20
CA TRP A 399 60.05 -24.19 -56.83
C TRP A 399 61.40 -24.91 -56.90
N LYS A 400 62.49 -24.16 -56.70
CA LYS A 400 63.82 -24.71 -56.42
C LYS A 400 63.89 -24.99 -54.91
N GLN A 401 63.87 -26.27 -54.53
CA GLN A 401 64.30 -26.69 -53.19
C GLN A 401 65.80 -26.42 -53.07
N THR A 402 66.19 -25.63 -52.08
CA THR A 402 67.58 -25.53 -51.63
C THR A 402 67.73 -26.48 -50.45
N THR A 403 68.59 -27.48 -50.65
CA THR A 403 69.12 -28.41 -49.64
C THR A 403 69.91 -27.70 -48.57
#